data_AF-A0A945I6I3-F1
#
_entry.id   AF-A0A945I6I3-F1
#
_cell.length_a   1.000
_cell.length_b   1.000
_cell.length_c   1.000
_cell.angle_alpha   90.00
_cell.angle_beta   90.00
_cell.angle_gamma   90.00
#
_symmetry.space_group_name_H-M   'P 1'
#
loop_
_entity.id
_entity.type
_entity.pdbx_description
1 polymer ?
#
loop_
_entity_poly.entity_id
_entity_poly.type
_entity_poly.pdbx_seq_one_letter_code
_entity_poly.pdbx_strand_id
1 'polypeptide(L)'
;LGVEPIAAHLFVLYFGLMSMITPPVALAAFTAAKLAETSPMGCAIAACRFGWPAFVVPFLFVIAPNLIMIGEPVDIAIVFVTAIAGIWFASAGLTGYFTMRLNLIQRAGYIFGGLSLLLPSQAFNGAYIVEIAGGVICTTILIMERASKKAAAEAN
;
A
#
# COMPACT_ATOMS: atom_id res chain seq x y z
N LEU A 1 22.00 13.96 -9.22
CA LEU A 1 20.67 13.70 -8.60
C LEU A 1 20.71 13.55 -7.08
N GLY A 2 21.87 13.41 -6.41
CA GLY A 2 21.90 13.45 -4.93
C GLY A 2 21.08 12.37 -4.22
N VAL A 3 20.70 11.31 -4.94
CA VAL A 3 19.96 10.17 -4.39
C VAL A 3 20.96 9.08 -4.00
N GLU A 4 20.70 8.42 -2.88
CA GLU A 4 21.48 7.28 -2.42
C GLU A 4 21.61 6.20 -3.52
N PRO A 5 22.83 5.71 -3.83
CA PRO A 5 23.01 4.73 -4.89
C PRO A 5 22.13 3.49 -4.71
N ILE A 6 21.99 3.00 -3.48
CA ILE A 6 21.16 1.83 -3.19
C ILE A 6 19.68 2.07 -3.48
N ALA A 7 19.16 3.28 -3.24
CA ALA A 7 17.79 3.63 -3.60
C ALA A 7 17.58 3.59 -5.12
N ALA A 8 18.56 4.04 -5.90
CA ALA A 8 18.51 3.96 -7.37
C ALA A 8 18.53 2.51 -7.87
N HIS A 9 19.39 1.65 -7.31
CA HIS A 9 19.43 0.22 -7.69
C HIS A 9 18.11 -0.49 -7.34
N LEU A 10 17.54 -0.24 -6.16
CA LEU A 10 16.25 -0.79 -5.74
C LEU A 10 15.10 -0.25 -6.61
N PHE A 11 15.15 1.02 -6.99
CA PHE A 11 14.15 1.61 -7.88
C PHE A 11 14.12 0.86 -9.23
N VAL A 12 15.27 0.70 -9.88
CA VAL A 12 15.36 -0.03 -11.16
C VAL A 12 14.97 -1.50 -11.00
N LEU A 13 15.37 -2.15 -9.90
CA LEU A 13 14.99 -3.53 -9.59
C LEU A 13 13.46 -3.69 -9.49
N TYR A 14 12.79 -2.83 -8.72
CA TYR A 14 11.34 -2.89 -8.56
C TYR A 14 10.60 -2.66 -9.88
N PHE A 15 11.00 -1.65 -10.66
CA PHE A 15 10.41 -1.42 -11.97
C PHE A 15 10.67 -2.57 -12.95
N GLY A 16 11.84 -3.20 -12.87
CA GLY A 16 12.14 -4.44 -13.60
C GLY A 16 11.17 -5.56 -13.24
N LEU A 17 10.90 -5.79 -11.96
CA LEU A 17 9.92 -6.79 -11.51
C LEU A 17 8.49 -6.43 -11.91
N MET A 18 8.11 -5.14 -11.84
CA MET A 18 6.77 -4.68 -12.26
C MET A 18 6.54 -4.85 -13.75
N SER A 19 7.59 -4.79 -14.57
CA SER A 19 7.49 -5.09 -16.01
C SER A 19 6.99 -6.51 -16.29
N MET A 20 7.24 -7.46 -15.38
CA MET A 20 6.82 -8.85 -15.52
C MET A 20 5.32 -9.07 -15.24
N ILE A 21 4.62 -8.10 -14.65
CA ILE A 21 3.18 -8.15 -14.37
C ILE A 21 2.36 -7.09 -15.14
N THR A 22 3.01 -6.06 -15.70
CA THR A 22 2.32 -4.93 -16.36
C THR A 22 2.00 -5.24 -17.83
N PRO A 23 0.74 -5.12 -18.27
CA PRO A 23 0.38 -5.28 -19.69
C PRO A 23 1.06 -4.22 -20.59
N PRO A 24 1.42 -4.54 -21.85
CA PRO A 24 1.19 -5.81 -22.56
C PRO A 24 2.32 -6.84 -22.45
N VAL A 25 3.43 -6.54 -21.76
CA VAL A 25 4.62 -7.42 -21.72
C VAL A 25 4.44 -8.58 -20.75
N ALA A 26 4.01 -8.30 -19.51
CA ALA A 26 3.53 -9.19 -18.44
C ALA A 26 3.91 -10.70 -18.52
N LEU A 27 5.18 -11.04 -18.80
CA LEU A 27 5.59 -12.41 -19.14
C LEU A 27 5.24 -13.44 -18.05
N ALA A 28 5.44 -13.08 -16.78
CA ALA A 28 5.12 -13.94 -15.66
C ALA A 28 3.59 -14.12 -15.51
N ALA A 29 2.82 -13.03 -15.62
CA ALA A 29 1.37 -13.09 -15.52
C ALA A 29 0.74 -13.89 -16.67
N PHE A 30 1.27 -13.76 -17.90
CA PHE A 30 0.77 -14.52 -19.05
C PHE A 30 1.12 -16.01 -18.96
N THR A 31 2.28 -16.34 -18.40
CA THR A 31 2.66 -17.73 -18.12
C THR A 31 1.77 -18.32 -17.04
N ALA A 32 1.52 -17.58 -15.95
CA ALA A 32 0.59 -17.98 -14.90
C ALA A 32 -0.85 -18.14 -15.42
N ALA A 33 -1.30 -17.27 -16.33
CA ALA A 33 -2.61 -17.36 -16.94
C ALA A 33 -2.78 -18.63 -17.79
N LYS A 34 -1.74 -19.04 -18.53
CA LYS A 34 -1.74 -20.32 -19.26
C LYS A 34 -1.84 -21.52 -18.32
N LEU A 35 -1.13 -21.49 -17.20
CA LEU A 35 -1.19 -22.56 -16.20
C LEU A 35 -2.55 -22.63 -15.48
N ALA A 36 -3.17 -21.48 -15.25
CA ALA A 36 -4.48 -21.37 -14.60
C ALA A 36 -5.67 -21.45 -15.58
N GLU A 37 -5.43 -21.66 -16.87
CA GLU A 37 -6.45 -21.71 -17.94
C GLU A 37 -7.36 -20.46 -17.97
N THR A 38 -6.79 -19.27 -17.71
CA THR A 38 -7.53 -18.00 -17.72
C THR A 38 -7.04 -17.03 -18.79
N SER A 39 -7.81 -15.97 -19.05
CA SER A 39 -7.40 -14.93 -20.00
C SER A 39 -6.08 -14.26 -19.56
N PRO A 40 -5.04 -14.20 -20.40
CA PRO A 40 -3.76 -13.56 -20.05
C PRO A 40 -3.91 -12.10 -19.61
N MET A 41 -4.74 -11.34 -20.32
CA MET A 41 -4.98 -9.94 -20.00
C MET A 41 -5.70 -9.77 -18.66
N GLY A 42 -6.72 -10.58 -18.38
CA GLY A 42 -7.42 -10.55 -17.10
C GLY A 42 -6.52 -10.89 -15.92
N CYS A 43 -5.63 -11.87 -16.07
CA CYS A 43 -4.63 -12.22 -15.05
C CYS A 43 -3.65 -11.07 -14.81
N ALA A 44 -3.12 -10.43 -15.87
CA ALA A 44 -2.19 -9.31 -15.74
C ALA A 44 -2.83 -8.07 -15.10
N ILE A 45 -4.08 -7.76 -15.44
CA ILE A 45 -4.84 -6.66 -14.79
C ILE A 45 -5.07 -6.98 -13.31
N ALA A 46 -5.45 -8.21 -12.97
CA ALA A 46 -5.61 -8.62 -11.59
C ALA A 46 -4.28 -8.55 -10.82
N ALA A 47 -3.18 -9.00 -11.43
CA ALA A 47 -1.84 -8.91 -10.86
C ALA A 47 -1.44 -7.45 -10.60
N CYS A 48 -1.71 -6.53 -11.52
CA CYS A 48 -1.47 -5.09 -11.30
C CYS A 48 -2.32 -4.54 -10.15
N ARG A 49 -3.59 -4.96 -10.05
CA ARG A 49 -4.48 -4.50 -8.98
C ARG A 49 -4.01 -4.92 -7.59
N PHE A 50 -3.50 -6.14 -7.45
CA PHE A 50 -2.92 -6.62 -6.18
C PHE A 50 -1.49 -6.13 -5.96
N GLY A 51 -0.72 -5.96 -7.04
CA GLY A 51 0.68 -5.51 -7.04
C GLY A 51 0.85 -3.99 -6.92
N TRP A 52 -0.23 -3.23 -6.77
CA TRP A 52 -0.19 -1.77 -6.64
C TRP A 52 0.86 -1.23 -5.64
N PRO A 53 1.15 -1.87 -4.47
CA PRO A 53 2.13 -1.31 -3.52
C PRO A 53 3.53 -1.27 -4.13
N ALA A 54 3.88 -2.25 -4.97
CA ALA A 54 5.18 -2.33 -5.61
C ALA A 54 5.41 -1.25 -6.68
N PHE A 55 4.36 -0.54 -7.12
CA PHE A 55 4.49 0.67 -7.94
C PHE A 55 4.81 1.91 -7.11
N VAL A 56 4.41 1.95 -5.82
CA VAL A 56 4.57 3.11 -4.94
C VAL A 56 5.88 3.05 -4.15
N VAL A 57 6.24 1.87 -3.66
CA VAL A 57 7.45 1.62 -2.84
C VAL A 57 8.75 2.21 -3.43
N PRO A 58 9.03 2.13 -4.74
CA PRO A 58 10.24 2.72 -5.33
C PRO A 58 10.36 4.22 -5.08
N PHE A 59 9.25 4.94 -5.15
CA PHE A 59 9.21 6.37 -4.86
C PHE A 59 9.46 6.65 -3.37
N LEU A 60 8.98 5.76 -2.49
CA LEU A 60 9.23 5.88 -1.06
C LEU A 60 10.72 5.74 -0.70
N PHE A 61 11.48 4.89 -1.39
CA PHE A 61 12.93 4.78 -1.16
C PHE A 61 13.70 6.07 -1.48
N VAL A 62 13.20 6.88 -2.42
CA VAL A 62 13.83 8.16 -2.79
C VAL A 62 13.48 9.26 -1.80
N ILE A 63 12.25 9.26 -1.27
CA ILE A 63 11.75 10.30 -0.36
C ILE A 63 12.13 9.99 1.10
N ALA A 64 12.23 8.71 1.47
CA ALA A 64 12.52 8.22 2.82
C ALA A 64 13.69 7.22 2.82
N PRO A 65 14.94 7.69 2.95
CA PRO A 65 16.10 6.82 3.16
C PRO A 65 15.96 5.88 4.37
N ASN A 66 15.15 6.25 5.35
CA ASN A 66 14.88 5.42 6.53
C ASN A 66 14.24 4.08 6.15
N LEU A 67 13.51 4.01 5.02
CA LEU A 67 12.89 2.78 4.53
C LEU A 67 13.92 1.78 3.96
N ILE A 68 15.11 2.26 3.58
CA ILE A 68 16.28 1.45 3.18
C ILE A 68 17.28 1.31 4.33
N MET A 69 16.82 1.48 5.57
CA MET A 69 17.61 1.35 6.81
C MET A 69 18.76 2.36 6.94
N ILE A 70 18.64 3.52 6.30
CA ILE A 70 19.59 4.63 6.46
C ILE A 70 18.95 5.67 7.38
N GLY A 71 19.47 5.82 8.61
CA GLY A 71 18.95 6.77 9.59
C GLY A 71 19.13 6.29 11.02
N GLU A 72 18.45 6.95 11.94
CA GLU A 72 18.43 6.57 13.35
C GLU A 72 17.51 5.33 13.54
N PRO A 73 17.88 4.34 14.38
CA PRO A 73 17.12 3.10 14.54
C PRO A 73 15.64 3.26 14.90
N VAL A 74 15.28 4.25 15.73
CA VAL A 74 13.89 4.54 16.11
C VAL A 74 13.13 5.08 14.91
N ASP A 75 13.72 5.98 14.13
CA ASP A 75 13.10 6.51 12.91
C ASP A 75 12.86 5.41 11.87
N ILE A 76 13.80 4.49 11.70
CA ILE A 76 13.65 3.32 10.82
C ILE A 76 12.49 2.44 11.29
N ALA A 77 12.40 2.17 12.59
CA ALA A 77 11.33 1.35 13.17
C ALA A 77 9.95 2.00 12.98
N ILE A 78 9.84 3.31 13.19
CA ILE A 78 8.60 4.06 12.98
C ILE A 78 8.16 3.97 11.52
N VAL A 79 9.04 4.34 10.59
CA VAL A 79 8.75 4.35 9.14
C VAL A 79 8.41 2.95 8.64
N PHE A 80 9.07 1.91 9.16
CA PHE A 80 8.76 0.53 8.80
C PHE A 80 7.34 0.12 9.21
N VAL A 81 6.95 0.41 10.46
CA VAL A 81 5.62 0.10 10.97
C VAL A 81 4.54 0.89 10.24
N THR A 82 4.78 2.18 9.98
CA THR A 82 3.81 3.06 9.32
C THR A 82 3.66 2.73 7.84
N ALA A 83 4.74 2.35 7.16
CA ALA A 83 4.69 1.84 5.79
C ALA A 83 3.89 0.53 5.68
N ILE A 84 4.09 -0.43 6.60
CA ILE A 84 3.29 -1.66 6.65
C ILE A 84 1.81 -1.32 6.86
N ALA A 85 1.50 -0.48 7.84
CA ALA A 85 0.14 -0.06 8.13
C ALA A 85 -0.51 0.65 6.94
N GLY A 86 0.23 1.57 6.30
CA GLY A 86 -0.24 2.33 5.14
C GLY A 86 -0.58 1.44 3.95
N ILE A 87 0.32 0.52 3.58
CA ILE A 87 0.05 -0.47 2.52
C ILE A 87 -1.14 -1.36 2.88
N TRP A 88 -1.26 -1.78 4.14
CA TRP A 88 -2.34 -2.65 4.60
C TRP A 88 -3.70 -1.96 4.48
N PHE A 89 -3.84 -0.74 5.01
CA PHE A 89 -5.09 0.03 4.93
C PHE A 89 -5.44 0.42 3.49
N ALA A 90 -4.48 0.91 2.71
CA ALA A 90 -4.73 1.25 1.31
C ALA A 90 -5.15 0.02 0.48
N SER A 91 -4.54 -1.14 0.74
CA SER A 91 -4.93 -2.41 0.09
C SER A 91 -6.34 -2.88 0.49
N ALA A 92 -6.74 -2.67 1.74
CA ALA A 92 -8.10 -2.93 2.21
C ALA A 92 -9.13 -2.06 1.48
N GLY A 93 -8.84 -0.77 1.32
CA GLY A 93 -9.68 0.17 0.57
C GLY A 93 -9.81 -0.17 -0.91
N LEU A 94 -8.69 -0.55 -1.57
CA LEU A 94 -8.69 -1.01 -2.96
C LEU A 94 -9.52 -2.29 -3.14
N THR A 95 -9.32 -3.27 -2.25
CA THR A 95 -10.05 -4.54 -2.28
C THR A 95 -11.53 -4.36 -1.95
N GLY A 96 -11.89 -3.32 -1.18
CA GLY A 96 -13.26 -3.03 -0.77
C GLY A 96 -13.78 -3.95 0.34
N TYR A 97 -12.87 -4.65 1.01
CA TYR A 97 -13.19 -5.59 2.08
C TYR A 97 -12.11 -5.55 3.14
N PHE A 98 -12.52 -5.49 4.40
CA PHE A 98 -11.64 -5.61 5.55
C PHE A 98 -12.18 -6.61 6.56
N THR A 99 -13.01 -6.15 7.51
CA THR A 99 -13.75 -7.01 8.44
C THR A 99 -15.17 -7.29 7.95
N MET A 100 -15.70 -6.37 7.13
CA MET A 100 -16.97 -6.45 6.40
C MET A 100 -16.81 -5.79 5.02
N ARG A 101 -17.85 -5.85 4.19
CA ARG A 101 -17.87 -5.10 2.91
C ARG A 101 -17.87 -3.59 3.19
N LEU A 102 -16.96 -2.87 2.55
CA LEU A 102 -16.75 -1.44 2.78
C LEU A 102 -17.62 -0.59 1.87
N ASN A 103 -18.25 0.44 2.44
CA ASN A 103 -18.94 1.47 1.66
C ASN A 103 -17.94 2.34 0.89
N LEU A 104 -18.38 3.01 -0.18
CA LEU A 104 -17.49 3.83 -1.03
C LEU A 104 -16.72 4.90 -0.23
N ILE A 105 -17.36 5.49 0.78
CA ILE A 105 -16.74 6.48 1.69
C ILE A 105 -15.65 5.83 2.56
N GLN A 106 -15.91 4.65 3.12
CA GLN A 106 -14.93 3.92 3.94
C GLN A 106 -13.73 3.46 3.10
N ARG A 107 -13.99 3.04 1.85
CA ARG A 107 -12.94 2.69 0.88
C ARG A 107 -12.06 3.89 0.59
N ALA A 108 -12.65 5.03 0.25
CA ALA A 108 -11.91 6.28 0.03
C ALA A 108 -11.11 6.65 1.29
N GLY A 109 -11.72 6.57 2.47
CA GLY A 109 -11.07 6.85 3.75
C GLY A 109 -9.83 6.00 4.00
N TYR A 110 -9.89 4.68 3.78
CA TYR A 110 -8.73 3.81 3.90
C TYR A 110 -7.67 4.02 2.82
N ILE A 111 -8.07 4.36 1.60
CA ILE A 111 -7.10 4.67 0.53
C ILE A 111 -6.34 5.93 0.89
N PHE A 112 -7.04 7.03 1.18
CA PHE A 112 -6.39 8.30 1.51
C PHE A 112 -5.65 8.24 2.84
N GLY A 113 -6.22 7.59 3.87
CA GLY A 113 -5.56 7.40 5.17
C GLY A 113 -4.37 6.45 5.12
N GLY A 114 -4.42 5.42 4.28
CA GLY A 114 -3.30 4.51 4.04
C GLY A 114 -2.17 5.16 3.24
N LEU A 115 -2.51 5.95 2.22
CA LEU A 115 -1.53 6.73 1.46
C LEU A 115 -0.89 7.83 2.30
N SER A 116 -1.63 8.47 3.21
CA SER A 116 -1.04 9.47 4.11
C SER A 116 -0.11 8.86 5.15
N LEU A 117 -0.36 7.60 5.58
CA LEU A 117 0.58 6.83 6.41
C LEU A 117 1.85 6.41 5.66
N LEU A 118 1.84 6.36 4.33
CA LEU A 118 3.02 6.07 3.52
C LEU A 118 3.93 7.28 3.33
N LEU A 119 3.45 8.49 3.62
CA LEU A 119 4.27 9.69 3.54
C LEU A 119 5.21 9.73 4.75
N PRO A 120 6.52 9.91 4.54
CA PRO A 120 7.45 9.95 5.65
C PRO A 120 7.23 11.22 6.49
N SER A 121 7.21 11.04 7.81
CA SER A 121 7.04 12.07 8.84
C SER A 121 7.99 13.27 8.74
N GLN A 122 9.08 13.11 8.00
CA GLN A 122 10.16 14.08 7.85
C GLN A 122 10.13 14.82 6.49
N ALA A 123 9.18 14.51 5.60
CA ALA A 123 9.11 15.10 4.26
C ALA A 123 8.86 16.61 4.25
N PHE A 124 8.02 17.12 5.15
CA PHE A 124 7.66 18.54 5.25
C PHE A 124 7.27 18.91 6.68
N ASN A 125 7.39 20.20 7.03
CA ASN A 125 6.93 20.74 8.31
C ASN A 125 5.41 20.52 8.44
N GLY A 126 5.01 19.54 9.25
CA GLY A 126 3.61 19.12 9.43
C GLY A 126 3.26 17.72 8.90
N ALA A 127 4.20 16.99 8.30
CA ALA A 127 3.97 15.63 7.80
C ALA A 127 3.53 14.66 8.91
N TYR A 128 4.06 14.82 10.12
CA TYR A 128 3.61 14.06 11.30
C TYR A 128 2.11 14.23 11.59
N ILE A 129 1.53 15.41 11.34
CA ILE A 129 0.10 15.68 11.56
C ILE A 129 -0.72 14.90 10.53
N VAL A 130 -0.27 14.89 9.29
CA VAL A 130 -0.92 14.18 8.18
C VAL A 130 -0.89 12.67 8.37
N GLU A 131 0.24 12.15 8.86
CA GLU A 131 0.41 10.73 9.20
C GLU A 131 -0.50 10.32 10.36
N ILE A 132 -0.51 11.11 11.46
CA ILE A 132 -1.40 10.85 12.61
C ILE A 132 -2.87 10.97 12.19
N ALA A 133 -3.23 12.00 11.43
CA ALA A 133 -4.61 12.16 10.92
C ALA A 133 -5.03 10.95 10.06
N GLY A 134 -4.13 10.46 9.20
CA GLY A 134 -4.32 9.24 8.42
C GLY A 134 -4.58 8.01 9.29
N GLY A 135 -3.73 7.80 10.30
CA GLY A 135 -3.88 6.73 11.27
C GLY A 135 -5.19 6.81 12.05
N VAL A 136 -5.59 8.00 12.49
CA VAL A 136 -6.86 8.24 13.19
C VAL A 136 -8.05 7.93 12.27
N ILE A 137 -8.02 8.36 11.01
CA ILE A 137 -9.07 8.05 10.03
C ILE A 137 -9.18 6.53 9.82
N CYS A 138 -8.07 5.84 9.58
CA CYS A 138 -8.08 4.38 9.39
C CYS A 138 -8.58 3.64 10.63
N THR A 139 -8.13 4.02 11.83
CA THR A 139 -8.54 3.36 13.07
C THR A 139 -10.00 3.65 13.45
N THR A 140 -10.49 4.87 13.25
CA THR A 140 -11.90 5.21 13.49
C THR A 140 -12.83 4.43 12.56
N ILE A 141 -12.50 4.33 11.27
CA ILE A 141 -13.27 3.51 10.32
C ILE A 141 -13.28 2.03 10.76
N LEU A 142 -12.13 1.51 11.19
CA LEU A 142 -12.00 0.13 11.67
C LEU A 142 -12.83 -0.13 12.95
N ILE A 143 -12.87 0.82 13.88
CA ILE A 143 -13.70 0.73 15.09
C ILE A 143 -15.19 0.76 14.72
N MET A 144 -15.60 1.66 13.83
CA MET A 144 -16.98 1.73 13.34
C MET A 144 -17.42 0.43 12.67
N GLU A 145 -16.53 -0.20 11.88
CA GLU A 145 -16.78 -1.52 11.29
C GLU A 145 -16.99 -2.61 12.34
N ARG A 146 -16.10 -2.69 13.33
CA ARG A 146 -16.20 -3.70 14.39
C ARG A 146 -17.46 -3.51 15.22
N ALA A 147 -17.83 -2.27 15.53
CA ALA A 147 -19.08 -1.94 16.23
C ALA A 147 -20.31 -2.36 15.41
N SER A 148 -20.33 -2.05 14.11
CA SER A 148 -21.43 -2.42 13.21
C SER A 148 -21.56 -3.94 13.06
N LYS A 149 -20.44 -4.65 12.94
CA LYS A 149 -20.42 -6.12 12.90
C LYS A 149 -20.91 -6.75 14.19
N LYS A 150 -20.53 -6.20 15.35
CA LYS A 150 -20.98 -6.69 16.65
C LYS A 150 -22.48 -6.48 16.84
N ALA A 151 -23.00 -5.30 16.49
CA ALA A 151 -24.44 -5.02 16.53
C ALA A 151 -25.25 -5.93 15.59
N ALA A 152 -24.73 -6.24 14.40
CA ALA A 152 -25.36 -7.19 13.48
C ALA A 152 -25.32 -8.64 13.98
N ALA A 153 -24.31 -9.01 14.79
CA ALA A 153 -24.22 -10.33 15.39
C ALA A 153 -25.16 -10.50 16.60
N GLU A 154 -25.42 -9.42 17.35
CA GLU A 154 -26.35 -9.42 18.50
C GLU A 154 -27.83 -9.36 18.10
N ALA A 155 -28.13 -9.01 16.85
CA ALA A 155 -29.49 -8.92 16.31
C ALA A 155 -30.00 -10.22 15.65
N ASN A 156 -29.18 -11.27 15.59
CA ASN A 156 -29.53 -12.61 15.07
C ASN A 156 -29.54 -13.64 16.20
#